data_AF-X1EXR3-F1
#
_entry.id   AF-X1EXR3-F1
#
_cell.length_a   1.000
_cell.length_b   1.000
_cell.length_c   1.000
_cell.angle_alpha   90.00
_cell.angle_beta   90.00
_cell.angle_gamma   90.00
#
_symmetry.space_group_name_H-M   'P 1'
#
loop_
_entity.id
_entity.type
_entity.pdbx_description
1 polymer ?
#
loop_
_entity_poly.entity_id
_entity_poly.type
_entity_poly.pdbx_seq_one_letter_code
_entity_poly.pdbx_strand_id
1 'polypeptide(L)'
;HESIELREDTINKGSEIVEKLLGSRLPFQNSQAWKHLGWESITNFYFEKIDEKEDYFHATYKTEISSKGKIKNFKEARKSSLEARLGIFAGNLPLPYIPLLVDKKLDPDQKNDFMEKNKIDFLPSEKNLISPQISFAEGDLIPKDANSQVQKALKIKFFHPQNLSNLRLRAILGLEETNEPVPDGVYLIKDDMGLGGIYVQGDLEEMVTAIEENFQVVSFLTEQGCWILKFSPQKSKTIFSTPEEVLYYDLIPLGIIIVNGKINSLGGGVMDPSGQAILVTEEEIPSILKGASLTIISSDKITLSSHLIHQGVKWIDKVPYVKDRNSQLIIFATGKDFLENTAREGKIIIDKDSPQEIKIQASLTATDKGFSVEGKGKT
;
A
#
# COMPACT_ATOMS: atom_id res chain seq x y z
N HIS A 1 -19.83 15.16 4.84
CA HIS A 1 -20.45 15.86 3.70
C HIS A 1 -20.93 14.87 2.66
N GLU A 2 -20.04 14.04 2.09
CA GLU A 2 -20.43 13.01 1.11
C GLU A 2 -21.48 11.99 1.62
N SER A 3 -21.37 11.54 2.88
CA SER A 3 -22.38 10.64 3.47
C SER A 3 -23.77 11.31 3.63
N ILE A 4 -23.84 12.64 3.66
CA ILE A 4 -25.10 13.39 3.77
C ILE A 4 -25.76 13.46 2.40
N GLU A 5 -24.99 13.79 1.36
CA GLU A 5 -25.46 13.78 -0.04
C GLU A 5 -25.98 12.40 -0.44
N LEU A 6 -25.23 11.34 -0.13
CA LEU A 6 -25.66 9.96 -0.41
C LEU A 6 -26.92 9.57 0.35
N ARG A 7 -27.08 10.06 1.58
CA ARG A 7 -28.28 9.85 2.38
C ARG A 7 -29.48 10.55 1.74
N GLU A 8 -29.34 11.80 1.34
CA GLU A 8 -30.39 12.59 0.68
C GLU A 8 -30.80 11.97 -0.65
N ASP A 9 -29.85 11.55 -1.49
CA ASP A 9 -30.14 10.81 -2.73
C ASP A 9 -30.93 9.53 -2.45
N THR A 10 -30.47 8.73 -1.47
CA THR A 10 -31.14 7.47 -1.10
C THR A 10 -32.57 7.71 -0.59
N ILE A 11 -32.79 8.73 0.24
CA ILE A 11 -34.15 9.13 0.70
C ILE A 11 -35.05 9.49 -0.49
N ASN A 12 -34.48 10.15 -1.50
CA ASN A 12 -35.15 10.48 -2.75
C ASN A 12 -35.25 9.28 -3.73
N LYS A 13 -34.96 8.05 -3.25
CA LYS A 13 -34.98 6.79 -4.01
C LYS A 13 -33.97 6.74 -5.16
N GLY A 14 -32.92 7.54 -5.06
CA GLY A 14 -31.79 7.52 -5.97
C GLY A 14 -30.93 6.28 -5.82
N SER A 15 -29.96 6.17 -6.72
CA SER A 15 -29.07 5.03 -6.84
C SER A 15 -27.59 5.42 -6.78
N GLU A 16 -27.26 6.66 -6.41
CA GLU A 16 -25.90 7.17 -6.40
C GLU A 16 -25.00 6.33 -5.46
N ILE A 17 -25.56 5.88 -4.34
CA ILE A 17 -24.84 4.99 -3.40
C ILE A 17 -24.43 3.66 -4.04
N VAL A 18 -25.27 3.09 -4.91
CA VAL A 18 -24.97 1.85 -5.63
C VAL A 18 -23.92 2.11 -6.70
N GLU A 19 -24.05 3.24 -7.42
CA GLU A 19 -23.08 3.64 -8.45
C GLU A 19 -21.69 3.89 -7.89
N LYS A 20 -21.60 4.54 -6.72
CA LYS A 20 -20.33 4.76 -6.02
C LYS A 20 -19.73 3.46 -5.50
N LEU A 21 -20.54 2.57 -4.93
CA LEU A 21 -20.06 1.27 -4.44
C LEU A 21 -19.47 0.41 -5.57
N LEU A 22 -20.17 0.36 -6.71
CA LEU A 22 -19.77 -0.47 -7.86
C LEU A 22 -18.80 0.25 -8.82
N GLY A 23 -18.59 1.56 -8.65
CA GLY A 23 -17.77 2.38 -9.53
C GLY A 23 -18.30 2.45 -10.97
N SER A 24 -19.60 2.31 -11.17
CA SER A 24 -20.24 2.23 -12.49
C SER A 24 -21.65 2.83 -12.47
N ARG A 25 -22.05 3.48 -13.56
CA ARG A 25 -23.41 4.01 -13.69
C ARG A 25 -24.41 2.89 -13.95
N LEU A 26 -25.64 3.08 -13.47
CA LEU A 26 -26.74 2.14 -13.68
C LEU A 26 -27.58 2.49 -14.92
N PRO A 27 -28.22 1.48 -15.56
CA PRO A 27 -28.12 0.06 -15.25
C PRO A 27 -26.78 -0.54 -15.70
N PHE A 28 -26.28 -1.53 -14.96
CA PHE A 28 -25.02 -2.18 -15.34
C PHE A 28 -25.27 -3.13 -16.51
N GLN A 29 -24.58 -2.87 -17.63
CA GLN A 29 -24.65 -3.69 -18.83
C GLN A 29 -23.30 -4.33 -19.10
N ASN A 30 -23.31 -5.65 -19.29
CA ASN A 30 -22.11 -6.38 -19.69
C ASN A 30 -22.46 -7.28 -20.88
N SER A 31 -21.64 -7.21 -21.92
CA SER A 31 -21.76 -8.05 -23.11
C SER A 31 -20.41 -8.68 -23.38
N GLN A 32 -20.41 -9.99 -23.53
CA GLN A 32 -19.21 -10.78 -23.82
C GLN A 32 -19.52 -11.82 -24.88
N ALA A 33 -18.47 -12.23 -25.60
CA ALA A 33 -18.57 -13.28 -26.59
C ALA A 33 -17.34 -14.18 -26.53
N TRP A 34 -17.56 -15.47 -26.73
CA TRP A 34 -16.49 -16.45 -26.86
C TRP A 34 -16.82 -17.43 -27.99
N LYS A 35 -15.98 -17.44 -29.02
CA LYS A 35 -16.16 -18.23 -30.25
C LYS A 35 -17.53 -17.98 -30.91
N HIS A 36 -18.44 -18.95 -30.81
CA HIS A 36 -19.79 -18.90 -31.37
C HIS A 36 -20.84 -18.56 -30.32
N LEU A 37 -20.46 -18.24 -29.09
CA LEU A 37 -21.40 -17.92 -28.04
C LEU A 37 -21.32 -16.42 -27.71
N GLY A 38 -22.46 -15.81 -27.43
CA GLY A 38 -22.55 -14.46 -26.92
C GLY A 38 -23.51 -14.40 -25.74
N TRP A 39 -23.21 -13.56 -24.77
CA TRP A 39 -24.05 -13.31 -23.60
C TRP A 39 -24.10 -11.82 -23.31
N GLU A 40 -25.31 -11.35 -23.06
CA GLU A 40 -25.62 -10.00 -22.65
C GLU A 40 -26.31 -10.09 -21.30
N SER A 41 -25.92 -9.26 -20.35
CA SER A 41 -26.54 -9.17 -19.02
C SER A 41 -26.84 -7.71 -18.69
N ILE A 42 -28.00 -7.50 -18.08
CA ILE A 42 -28.46 -6.20 -17.58
C ILE A 42 -28.77 -6.41 -16.10
N THR A 43 -28.17 -5.58 -15.25
CA THR A 43 -28.45 -5.56 -13.82
C THR A 43 -29.12 -4.24 -13.45
N ASN A 44 -30.33 -4.34 -12.90
CA ASN A 44 -31.09 -3.22 -12.40
C ASN A 44 -31.13 -3.24 -10.86
N PHE A 45 -31.17 -2.06 -10.26
CA PHE A 45 -31.33 -1.89 -8.82
C PHE A 45 -32.53 -1.01 -8.56
N TYR A 46 -33.40 -1.44 -7.66
CA TYR A 46 -34.63 -0.76 -7.29
C TYR A 46 -34.60 -0.52 -5.79
N PHE A 47 -34.70 0.74 -5.37
CA PHE A 47 -34.77 1.08 -3.96
C PHE A 47 -35.98 0.38 -3.30
N GLU A 48 -35.72 -0.37 -2.22
CA GLU A 48 -36.74 -1.09 -1.46
C GLU A 48 -37.05 -0.35 -0.15
N LYS A 49 -36.03 -0.05 0.66
CA LYS A 49 -36.19 0.66 1.93
C LYS A 49 -34.89 1.31 2.43
N ILE A 50 -35.03 2.25 3.37
CA ILE A 50 -33.94 2.82 4.14
C ILE A 50 -34.25 2.70 5.64
N ASP A 51 -33.30 2.22 6.42
CA ASP A 51 -33.34 2.21 7.88
C ASP A 51 -32.31 3.23 8.41
N GLU A 52 -32.77 4.28 9.07
CA GLU A 52 -31.92 5.38 9.53
C GLU A 52 -31.54 5.24 11.01
N LYS A 53 -30.29 5.57 11.34
CA LYS A 53 -29.75 5.70 12.69
C LYS A 53 -29.07 7.06 12.83
N GLU A 54 -28.69 7.43 14.05
CA GLU A 54 -28.05 8.72 14.32
C GLU A 54 -26.77 8.93 13.51
N ASP A 55 -25.95 7.88 13.42
CA ASP A 55 -24.58 7.96 12.88
C ASP A 55 -24.40 7.29 11.50
N TYR A 56 -25.37 6.47 11.07
CA TYR A 56 -25.30 5.73 9.82
C TYR A 56 -26.70 5.39 9.29
N PHE A 57 -26.78 4.92 8.04
CA PHE A 57 -28.02 4.40 7.47
C PHE A 57 -27.77 3.09 6.73
N HIS A 58 -28.84 2.29 6.58
CA HIS A 58 -28.87 1.05 5.82
C HIS A 58 -29.88 1.17 4.68
N ALA A 59 -29.40 1.13 3.45
CA ALA A 59 -30.23 1.16 2.24
C ALA A 59 -30.35 -0.24 1.66
N THR A 60 -31.57 -0.70 1.41
CA THR A 60 -31.85 -1.99 0.76
C THR A 60 -32.35 -1.75 -0.66
N TYR A 61 -31.72 -2.41 -1.61
CA TYR A 61 -32.10 -2.41 -3.02
C TYR A 61 -32.48 -3.82 -3.46
N LYS A 62 -33.62 -3.96 -4.14
CA LYS A 62 -33.91 -5.15 -4.94
C LYS A 62 -33.05 -5.11 -6.20
N THR A 63 -32.32 -6.18 -6.45
CA THR A 63 -31.47 -6.33 -7.64
C THR A 63 -32.09 -7.34 -8.58
N GLU A 64 -32.21 -6.98 -9.85
CA GLU A 64 -32.67 -7.89 -10.89
C GLU A 64 -31.58 -8.04 -11.96
N ILE A 65 -31.06 -9.25 -12.12
CA ILE A 65 -30.07 -9.59 -13.13
C ILE A 65 -30.77 -10.37 -14.23
N SER A 66 -30.93 -9.76 -15.40
CA SER A 66 -31.48 -10.38 -16.60
C SER A 66 -30.36 -10.70 -17.57
N SER A 67 -30.22 -11.97 -17.95
CA SER A 67 -29.20 -12.43 -18.89
C SER A 67 -29.81 -13.07 -20.13
N LYS A 68 -29.17 -12.88 -21.27
CA LYS A 68 -29.54 -13.44 -22.57
C LYS A 68 -28.32 -14.06 -23.23
N GLY A 69 -28.35 -15.38 -23.43
CA GLY A 69 -27.33 -16.12 -24.18
C GLY A 69 -27.78 -16.44 -25.60
N LYS A 70 -26.89 -16.32 -26.57
CA LYS A 70 -27.11 -16.64 -27.99
C LYS A 70 -25.96 -17.47 -28.57
N ILE A 71 -26.27 -18.34 -29.51
CA ILE A 71 -25.27 -19.07 -30.32
C ILE A 71 -25.28 -18.45 -31.73
N LYS A 72 -24.10 -18.16 -32.28
CA LYS A 72 -23.88 -17.62 -33.61
C LYS A 72 -24.51 -18.58 -34.64
N ASN A 73 -25.29 -18.03 -35.56
CA ASN A 73 -26.07 -18.75 -36.58
C ASN A 73 -27.29 -19.54 -36.06
N PHE A 74 -27.63 -19.44 -34.77
CA PHE A 74 -28.92 -19.91 -34.23
C PHE A 74 -29.84 -18.71 -33.96
N LYS A 75 -31.13 -18.83 -34.32
CA LYS A 75 -32.12 -17.76 -34.10
C LYS A 75 -32.60 -17.67 -32.66
N GLU A 76 -32.53 -18.79 -31.92
CA GLU A 76 -33.00 -18.84 -30.54
C GLU A 76 -31.96 -18.29 -29.56
N ALA A 77 -32.44 -17.48 -28.62
CA ALA A 77 -31.66 -17.01 -27.49
C ALA A 77 -32.33 -17.50 -26.19
N ARG A 78 -31.54 -17.98 -25.23
CA ARG A 78 -32.03 -18.33 -23.90
C ARG A 78 -31.96 -17.10 -23.01
N LYS A 79 -33.03 -16.88 -22.23
CA LYS A 79 -33.07 -15.84 -21.20
C LYS A 79 -33.13 -16.48 -19.83
N SER A 80 -32.47 -15.88 -18.86
CA SER A 80 -32.55 -16.24 -17.45
C SER A 80 -32.58 -14.97 -16.61
N SER A 81 -33.28 -14.99 -15.49
CA SER A 81 -33.30 -13.90 -14.51
C SER A 81 -32.93 -14.43 -13.13
N LEU A 82 -32.27 -13.56 -12.35
CA LEU A 82 -31.97 -13.77 -10.94
C LEU A 82 -32.42 -12.53 -10.16
N GLU A 83 -33.26 -12.74 -9.15
CA GLU A 83 -33.58 -11.71 -8.18
C GLU A 83 -32.68 -11.85 -6.96
N ALA A 84 -32.11 -10.74 -6.50
CA ALA A 84 -31.29 -10.65 -5.32
C ALA A 84 -31.65 -9.39 -4.52
N ARG A 85 -31.06 -9.24 -3.35
CA ARG A 85 -31.13 -8.01 -2.55
C ARG A 85 -29.73 -7.56 -2.19
N LEU A 86 -29.49 -6.26 -2.30
CA LEU A 86 -28.26 -5.59 -1.91
C LEU A 86 -28.56 -4.66 -0.74
N GLY A 87 -27.94 -4.93 0.42
CA GLY A 87 -27.94 -4.02 1.57
C GLY A 87 -26.64 -3.22 1.60
N ILE A 88 -26.72 -1.89 1.68
CA ILE A 88 -25.57 -1.00 1.75
C ILE A 88 -25.63 -0.19 3.05
N PHE A 89 -24.56 -0.25 3.84
CA PHE A 89 -24.38 0.56 5.05
C PHE A 89 -23.43 1.70 4.75
N ALA A 90 -23.80 2.92 5.12
CA ALA A 90 -22.97 4.11 4.92
C ALA A 90 -23.06 5.08 6.11
N GLY A 91 -21.96 5.77 6.39
CA GLY A 91 -21.79 6.66 7.54
C GLY A 91 -20.76 6.13 8.55
N ASN A 92 -20.91 6.53 9.80
CA ASN A 92 -20.06 6.08 10.90
C ASN A 92 -20.56 4.71 11.38
N LEU A 93 -20.01 3.66 10.77
CA LEU A 93 -20.45 2.29 11.06
C LEU A 93 -19.98 1.83 12.44
N PRO A 94 -20.83 1.13 13.21
CA PRO A 94 -20.39 0.45 14.41
C PRO A 94 -19.25 -0.52 14.09
N LEU A 95 -18.17 -0.47 14.88
CA LEU A 95 -17.03 -1.39 14.74
C LEU A 95 -17.43 -2.88 14.63
N PRO A 96 -18.47 -3.38 15.34
CA PRO A 96 -18.94 -4.76 15.18
C PRO A 96 -19.36 -5.17 13.76
N TYR A 97 -19.64 -4.23 12.85
CA TYR A 97 -19.99 -4.56 11.46
C TYR A 97 -18.76 -4.83 10.59
N ILE A 98 -17.57 -4.48 11.06
CA ILE A 98 -16.31 -4.75 10.39
C ILE A 98 -15.82 -6.11 10.90
N PRO A 99 -15.62 -7.11 10.02
CA PRO A 99 -15.18 -8.42 10.46
C PRO A 99 -13.77 -8.36 11.05
N LEU A 100 -13.54 -9.11 12.13
CA LEU A 100 -12.19 -9.35 12.64
C LEU A 100 -11.44 -10.21 11.63
N LEU A 101 -10.41 -9.67 11.00
CA LEU A 101 -9.61 -10.40 10.02
C LEU A 101 -8.45 -11.11 10.72
N VAL A 102 -8.36 -12.42 10.53
CA VAL A 102 -7.25 -13.25 10.99
C VAL A 102 -6.43 -13.70 9.79
N ASP A 103 -5.18 -13.25 9.74
CA ASP A 103 -4.21 -13.66 8.73
C ASP A 103 -3.66 -15.06 9.00
N LYS A 104 -4.54 -16.06 8.95
CA LYS A 104 -4.20 -17.48 9.03
C LYS A 104 -5.17 -18.27 8.19
N LYS A 105 -4.60 -19.10 7.33
CA LYS A 105 -5.34 -20.21 6.71
C LYS A 105 -5.53 -21.30 7.76
N LEU A 106 -6.77 -21.45 8.22
CA LEU A 106 -7.16 -22.45 9.20
C LEU A 106 -8.32 -23.27 8.66
N ASP A 107 -8.28 -24.58 8.93
CA ASP A 107 -9.41 -25.48 8.67
C ASP A 107 -10.52 -25.25 9.71
N PRO A 108 -11.78 -25.70 9.46
CA PRO A 108 -12.91 -25.42 10.34
C PRO A 108 -12.68 -25.75 11.82
N ASP A 109 -12.06 -26.90 12.13
CA ASP A 109 -11.77 -27.31 13.51
C ASP A 109 -10.74 -26.39 14.16
N GLN A 110 -9.69 -26.00 13.41
CA GLN A 110 -8.65 -25.09 13.87
C GLN A 110 -9.16 -23.66 14.11
N LYS A 111 -10.22 -23.24 13.41
CA LYS A 111 -10.85 -21.94 13.64
C LYS A 111 -11.49 -21.86 15.02
N ASN A 112 -12.20 -22.91 15.44
CA ASN A 112 -12.81 -22.98 16.77
C ASN A 112 -11.73 -23.03 17.86
N ASP A 113 -10.72 -23.89 17.69
CA ASP A 113 -9.58 -23.96 18.62
C ASP A 113 -8.85 -22.62 18.75
N PHE A 114 -8.68 -21.90 17.63
CA PHE A 114 -8.08 -20.57 17.62
C PHE A 114 -8.91 -19.57 18.43
N MET A 115 -10.23 -19.57 18.26
CA MET A 115 -11.14 -18.70 19.00
C MET A 115 -11.07 -18.98 20.50
N GLU A 116 -11.18 -20.24 20.91
CA GLU A 116 -11.13 -20.65 22.33
C GLU A 116 -9.78 -20.31 22.97
N LYS A 117 -8.67 -20.68 22.30
CA LYS A 117 -7.31 -20.45 22.82
C LYS A 117 -7.01 -18.97 23.01
N ASN A 118 -7.48 -18.12 22.11
CA ASN A 118 -7.29 -16.67 22.18
C ASN A 118 -8.41 -15.94 22.93
N LYS A 119 -9.41 -16.68 23.46
CA LYS A 119 -10.56 -16.14 24.20
C LYS A 119 -11.31 -15.06 23.40
N ILE A 120 -11.53 -15.35 22.11
CA ILE A 120 -12.26 -14.46 21.21
C ILE A 120 -13.73 -14.85 21.25
N ASP A 121 -14.55 -13.99 21.83
CA ASP A 121 -16.00 -14.17 21.91
C ASP A 121 -16.72 -13.02 21.18
N PHE A 122 -17.65 -13.37 20.28
CA PHE A 122 -18.53 -12.39 19.65
C PHE A 122 -19.88 -12.41 20.35
N LEU A 123 -20.13 -11.38 21.15
CA LEU A 123 -21.40 -11.24 21.85
C LEU A 123 -22.46 -10.68 20.88
N PRO A 124 -23.57 -11.41 20.65
CA PRO A 124 -24.67 -10.87 19.88
C PRO A 124 -25.27 -9.67 20.63
N SER A 125 -25.61 -8.63 19.88
CA SER A 125 -26.27 -7.43 20.41
C SER A 125 -27.57 -7.22 19.65
N GLU A 126 -28.68 -7.08 20.36
CA GLU A 126 -30.00 -6.79 19.76
C GLU A 126 -30.03 -5.42 19.05
N LYS A 127 -29.06 -4.54 19.35
CA LYS A 127 -28.93 -3.23 18.70
C LYS A 127 -28.28 -3.31 17.31
N ASN A 128 -27.55 -4.39 17.04
CA ASN A 128 -26.74 -4.54 15.84
C ASN A 128 -27.54 -5.24 14.74
N LEU A 129 -27.60 -4.62 13.55
CA LEU A 129 -28.23 -5.19 12.36
C LEU A 129 -27.39 -6.32 11.76
N ILE A 130 -26.06 -6.26 11.93
CA ILE A 130 -25.12 -7.29 11.51
C ILE A 130 -24.46 -7.86 12.77
N SER A 131 -24.45 -9.19 12.88
CA SER A 131 -23.69 -9.87 13.93
C SER A 131 -22.20 -9.72 13.67
N PRO A 132 -21.37 -9.52 14.71
CA PRO A 132 -19.92 -9.53 14.55
C PRO A 132 -19.46 -10.82 13.90
N GLN A 133 -18.46 -10.73 13.02
CA GLN A 133 -17.92 -11.88 12.31
C GLN A 133 -16.40 -11.91 12.41
N ILE A 134 -15.85 -13.11 12.28
CA ILE A 134 -14.44 -13.34 12.05
C ILE A 134 -14.24 -13.87 10.64
N SER A 135 -13.28 -13.29 9.93
CA SER A 135 -12.86 -13.74 8.62
C SER A 135 -11.45 -14.28 8.73
N PHE A 136 -11.24 -15.49 8.22
CA PHE A 136 -9.91 -16.11 8.16
C PHE A 136 -9.41 -16.01 6.73
N ALA A 137 -8.16 -15.60 6.57
CA ALA A 137 -7.53 -15.50 5.27
C ALA A 137 -7.36 -16.87 4.60
N GLU A 138 -7.50 -16.91 3.27
CA GLU A 138 -7.24 -18.13 2.48
C GLU A 138 -5.75 -18.35 2.18
N GLY A 139 -4.90 -17.38 2.50
CA GLY A 139 -3.44 -17.36 2.38
C GLY A 139 -2.84 -16.26 3.24
N ASP A 140 -1.52 -16.08 3.20
CA ASP A 140 -0.83 -15.03 3.97
C ASP A 140 -1.19 -13.64 3.39
N LEU A 141 -1.90 -12.81 4.16
CA LEU A 141 -2.23 -11.42 3.86
C LEU A 141 -1.05 -10.49 4.10
N ILE A 142 -0.25 -10.77 5.13
CA ILE A 142 0.98 -10.07 5.42
C ILE A 142 2.11 -10.77 4.67
N PRO A 143 2.80 -10.08 3.74
CA PRO A 143 3.92 -10.66 3.02
C PRO A 143 5.02 -11.11 4.00
N LYS A 144 5.39 -12.39 3.95
CA LYS A 144 6.50 -12.95 4.75
C LYS A 144 7.88 -12.63 4.17
N ASP A 145 7.93 -12.22 2.92
CA ASP A 145 9.13 -11.78 2.22
C ASP A 145 8.80 -10.61 1.29
N ALA A 146 9.83 -9.89 0.87
CA ALA A 146 9.73 -8.79 -0.09
C ALA A 146 10.12 -9.23 -1.51
N ASN A 147 10.09 -10.52 -1.82
CA ASN A 147 10.70 -11.07 -3.04
C ASN A 147 10.06 -10.48 -4.30
N SER A 148 8.74 -10.28 -4.30
CA SER A 148 8.03 -9.70 -5.45
C SER A 148 8.41 -8.24 -5.70
N GLN A 149 8.64 -7.47 -4.63
CA GLN A 149 9.05 -6.08 -4.68
C GLN A 149 10.51 -5.96 -5.09
N VAL A 150 11.37 -6.84 -4.54
CA VAL A 150 12.78 -6.97 -4.92
C VAL A 150 12.91 -7.31 -6.41
N GLN A 151 12.15 -8.31 -6.87
CA GLN A 151 12.06 -8.69 -8.28
C GLN A 151 11.66 -7.51 -9.17
N LYS A 152 10.62 -6.77 -8.77
CA LYS A 152 10.09 -5.64 -9.52
C LYS A 152 11.11 -4.49 -9.59
N ALA A 153 11.76 -4.15 -8.49
CA ALA A 153 12.76 -3.08 -8.44
C ALA A 153 13.99 -3.39 -9.30
N LEU A 154 14.46 -4.64 -9.24
CA LEU A 154 15.59 -5.16 -10.00
C LEU A 154 15.24 -5.48 -11.46
N LYS A 155 13.97 -5.26 -11.87
CA LYS A 155 13.44 -5.57 -13.21
C LYS A 155 13.70 -7.03 -13.67
N ILE A 156 13.68 -7.97 -12.73
CA ILE A 156 13.91 -9.39 -13.01
C ILE A 156 12.59 -10.05 -13.46
N LYS A 157 12.54 -10.68 -14.64
CA LYS A 157 11.31 -11.33 -15.16
C LYS A 157 10.90 -12.58 -14.38
N PHE A 158 11.86 -13.30 -13.79
CA PHE A 158 11.62 -14.48 -12.94
C PHE A 158 12.61 -14.48 -11.76
N PHE A 159 12.17 -14.04 -10.58
CA PHE A 159 13.01 -14.06 -9.38
C PHE A 159 12.83 -15.36 -8.62
N HIS A 160 13.94 -16.05 -8.42
CA HIS A 160 14.08 -17.01 -7.34
C HIS A 160 15.14 -16.40 -6.40
N PRO A 161 14.83 -16.15 -5.12
CA PRO A 161 15.79 -15.56 -4.16
C PRO A 161 17.10 -16.32 -4.11
N GLN A 162 17.03 -17.63 -4.40
CA GLN A 162 18.15 -18.57 -4.39
C GLN A 162 19.07 -18.47 -5.63
N ASN A 163 18.87 -17.48 -6.52
CA ASN A 163 19.61 -17.32 -7.79
C ASN A 163 20.13 -15.89 -8.06
N LEU A 164 20.13 -14.99 -7.08
CA LEU A 164 20.77 -13.67 -7.21
C LEU A 164 22.27 -13.81 -6.87
N SER A 165 23.10 -14.19 -7.85
CA SER A 165 24.56 -14.21 -7.65
C SER A 165 25.14 -12.80 -7.68
N ASN A 166 26.30 -12.60 -7.03
CA ASN A 166 27.05 -11.34 -7.11
C ASN A 166 27.26 -10.88 -8.55
N LEU A 167 27.62 -11.81 -9.45
CA LEU A 167 27.75 -11.55 -10.89
C LEU A 167 26.49 -10.90 -11.48
N ARG A 168 25.32 -11.49 -11.22
CA ARG A 168 24.04 -10.99 -11.76
C ARG A 168 23.63 -9.67 -11.13
N LEU A 169 23.81 -9.53 -9.82
CA LEU A 169 23.47 -8.28 -9.15
C LEU A 169 24.37 -7.14 -9.68
N ARG A 170 25.68 -7.36 -9.78
CA ARG A 170 26.62 -6.38 -10.35
C ARG A 170 26.23 -5.96 -11.77
N ALA A 171 25.86 -6.91 -12.63
CA ALA A 171 25.34 -6.60 -13.97
C ALA A 171 24.09 -5.68 -13.93
N ILE A 172 23.13 -5.97 -13.04
CA ILE A 172 21.90 -5.16 -12.87
C ILE A 172 22.23 -3.75 -12.37
N LEU A 173 23.24 -3.62 -11.52
CA LEU A 173 23.68 -2.34 -10.97
C LEU A 173 24.59 -1.54 -11.93
N GLY A 174 24.92 -2.10 -13.11
CA GLY A 174 25.84 -1.48 -14.07
C GLY A 174 27.30 -1.52 -13.65
N LEU A 175 27.66 -2.44 -12.76
CA LEU A 175 29.04 -2.69 -12.30
C LEU A 175 29.71 -3.75 -13.19
N GLU A 176 31.04 -3.84 -13.09
CA GLU A 176 31.81 -4.90 -13.77
C GLU A 176 31.33 -6.29 -13.35
N GLU A 177 31.05 -7.16 -14.32
CA GLU A 177 30.52 -8.51 -14.12
C GLU A 177 31.58 -9.47 -13.54
N THR A 178 31.81 -9.39 -12.23
CA THR A 178 32.69 -10.29 -11.47
C THR A 178 31.92 -11.00 -10.36
N ASN A 179 32.52 -12.03 -9.76
CA ASN A 179 31.95 -12.70 -8.58
C ASN A 179 32.25 -11.97 -7.26
N GLU A 180 32.94 -10.82 -7.32
CA GLU A 180 33.21 -10.01 -6.14
C GLU A 180 31.91 -9.46 -5.54
N PRO A 181 31.87 -9.17 -4.22
CA PRO A 181 30.74 -8.50 -3.61
C PRO A 181 30.39 -7.18 -4.30
N VAL A 182 29.13 -6.77 -4.19
CA VAL A 182 28.74 -5.41 -4.56
C VAL A 182 29.41 -4.45 -3.56
N PRO A 183 30.08 -3.38 -4.01
CA PRO A 183 30.63 -2.37 -3.11
C PRO A 183 29.51 -1.64 -2.35
N ASP A 184 29.82 -1.12 -1.18
CA ASP A 184 28.88 -0.27 -0.45
C ASP A 184 28.59 1.01 -1.25
N GLY A 185 27.32 1.41 -1.26
CA GLY A 185 26.86 2.57 -2.02
C GLY A 185 25.41 2.48 -2.46
N VAL A 186 24.97 3.51 -3.18
CA VAL A 186 23.60 3.66 -3.66
C VAL A 186 23.57 3.66 -5.19
N TYR A 187 22.78 2.75 -5.75
CA TYR A 187 22.74 2.45 -7.18
C TYR A 187 21.34 2.66 -7.73
N LEU A 188 21.22 3.48 -8.77
CA LEU A 188 20.00 3.59 -9.57
C LEU A 188 20.00 2.50 -10.64
N ILE A 189 19.03 1.60 -10.55
CA ILE A 189 18.87 0.49 -11.50
C ILE A 189 18.30 1.05 -12.82
N LYS A 190 18.95 0.74 -13.95
CA LYS A 190 18.50 1.17 -15.28
C LYS A 190 18.73 0.07 -16.32
N ASP A 191 17.81 -0.04 -17.27
CA ASP A 191 17.93 -0.90 -18.45
C ASP A 191 17.29 -0.20 -19.67
N ASP A 192 17.29 -0.89 -20.82
CA ASP A 192 16.70 -0.38 -22.06
C ASP A 192 15.19 -0.09 -21.98
N MET A 193 14.51 -0.63 -20.95
CA MET A 193 13.09 -0.43 -20.68
C MET A 193 12.83 0.71 -19.67
N GLY A 194 13.87 1.43 -19.23
CA GLY A 194 13.80 2.65 -18.43
C GLY A 194 14.42 2.54 -17.03
N LEU A 195 13.92 3.31 -16.06
CA LEU A 195 14.43 3.30 -14.69
C LEU A 195 13.73 2.24 -13.82
N GLY A 196 14.52 1.52 -13.02
CA GLY A 196 14.07 0.55 -12.02
C GLY A 196 13.89 1.19 -10.65
N GLY A 197 14.33 0.49 -9.61
CA GLY A 197 14.41 1.01 -8.24
C GLY A 197 15.79 1.57 -7.86
N ILE A 198 15.95 1.87 -6.58
CA ILE A 198 17.24 2.12 -5.94
C ILE A 198 17.67 0.85 -5.20
N TYR A 199 18.92 0.46 -5.34
CA TYR A 199 19.56 -0.57 -4.52
C TYR A 199 20.66 0.09 -3.69
N VAL A 200 20.62 -0.10 -2.38
CA VAL A 200 21.64 0.34 -1.43
C VAL A 200 22.35 -0.89 -0.89
N GLN A 201 23.67 -0.92 -1.02
CA GLN A 201 24.53 -1.90 -0.38
C GLN A 201 25.18 -1.24 0.83
N GLY A 202 25.05 -1.88 1.99
CA GLY A 202 25.54 -1.33 3.26
C GLY A 202 24.45 -0.63 4.07
N ASP A 203 24.86 -0.12 5.23
CA ASP A 203 23.98 0.53 6.20
C ASP A 203 23.77 2.02 5.87
N LEU A 204 22.57 2.53 6.16
CA LEU A 204 22.26 3.95 6.06
C LEU A 204 22.30 4.58 7.45
N GLU A 205 23.10 5.64 7.60
CA GLU A 205 23.09 6.48 8.79
C GLU A 205 21.80 7.29 8.86
N GLU A 206 21.40 7.88 7.72
CA GLU A 206 20.17 8.64 7.62
C GLU A 206 19.53 8.49 6.25
N MET A 207 18.21 8.36 6.23
CA MET A 207 17.39 8.37 5.03
C MET A 207 16.29 9.42 5.19
N VAL A 208 16.34 10.47 4.38
CA VAL A 208 15.40 11.60 4.47
C VAL A 208 14.48 11.62 3.28
N THR A 209 13.18 11.65 3.53
CA THR A 209 12.17 11.93 2.51
C THR A 209 11.80 13.41 2.57
N ALA A 210 11.70 14.08 1.43
CA ALA A 210 11.36 15.50 1.36
C ALA A 210 10.60 15.82 0.07
N ILE A 211 10.00 17.01 0.04
CA ILE A 211 9.35 17.56 -1.16
C ILE A 211 10.07 18.85 -1.53
N GLU A 212 10.53 18.93 -2.76
CA GLU A 212 11.11 20.16 -3.33
C GLU A 212 10.28 20.56 -4.55
N GLU A 213 9.50 21.63 -4.41
CA GLU A 213 8.49 22.03 -5.39
C GLU A 213 7.53 20.88 -5.76
N ASN A 214 7.73 20.28 -6.93
CA ASN A 214 6.95 19.17 -7.49
C ASN A 214 7.78 17.88 -7.62
N PHE A 215 8.91 17.79 -6.93
CA PHE A 215 9.76 16.61 -6.88
C PHE A 215 9.61 15.92 -5.52
N GLN A 216 9.44 14.59 -5.57
CA GLN A 216 9.74 13.73 -4.43
C GLN A 216 11.27 13.64 -4.34
N VAL A 217 11.81 13.92 -3.16
CA VAL A 217 13.22 13.78 -2.85
C VAL A 217 13.40 12.64 -1.85
N VAL A 218 14.42 11.82 -2.07
CA VAL A 218 14.90 10.81 -1.14
C VAL A 218 16.42 10.92 -1.05
N SER A 219 16.92 11.21 0.15
CA SER A 219 18.35 11.30 0.46
C SER A 219 18.81 10.04 1.18
N PHE A 220 20.04 9.63 0.89
CA PHE A 220 20.69 8.44 1.42
C PHE A 220 22.06 8.84 1.96
N LEU A 221 22.19 8.94 3.27
CA LEU A 221 23.45 9.20 3.94
C LEU A 221 24.06 7.89 4.42
N THR A 222 25.30 7.67 4.02
CA THR A 222 26.16 6.54 4.43
C THR A 222 27.46 7.10 5.00
N GLU A 223 28.35 6.23 5.49
CA GLU A 223 29.72 6.61 5.85
C GLU A 223 30.54 7.11 4.65
N GLN A 224 30.23 6.64 3.43
CA GLN A 224 30.99 6.93 2.22
C GLN A 224 30.53 8.24 1.52
N GLY A 225 29.35 8.75 1.86
CA GLY A 225 28.82 9.96 1.26
C GLY A 225 27.29 10.06 1.29
N CYS A 226 26.78 11.01 0.52
CA CYS A 226 25.35 11.29 0.40
C CYS A 226 24.89 11.17 -1.06
N TRP A 227 23.81 10.43 -1.29
CA TRP A 227 23.13 10.32 -2.58
C TRP A 227 21.74 10.93 -2.47
N ILE A 228 21.27 11.54 -3.55
CA ILE A 228 19.94 12.17 -3.59
C ILE A 228 19.22 11.76 -4.86
N LEU A 229 18.06 11.12 -4.70
CA LEU A 229 17.12 10.84 -5.77
C LEU A 229 16.02 11.90 -5.74
N LYS A 230 15.87 12.68 -6.81
CA LYS A 230 14.73 13.56 -7.04
C LYS A 230 13.93 13.05 -8.23
N PHE A 231 12.62 12.85 -8.11
CA PHE A 231 11.77 12.53 -9.25
C PHE A 231 10.42 13.24 -9.20
N SER A 232 9.89 13.62 -10.36
CA SER A 232 8.61 14.33 -10.47
C SER A 232 7.69 13.61 -11.46
N PRO A 233 6.66 12.89 -10.99
CA PRO A 233 5.69 12.25 -11.87
C PRO A 233 5.01 13.21 -12.84
N GLN A 234 4.82 14.48 -12.43
CA GLN A 234 4.23 15.51 -13.29
C GLN A 234 5.15 15.97 -14.42
N LYS A 235 6.46 16.08 -14.14
CA LYS A 235 7.45 16.53 -15.11
C LYS A 235 8.06 15.38 -15.92
N SER A 236 7.78 14.12 -15.56
CA SER A 236 8.42 12.92 -16.10
C SER A 236 9.95 13.00 -16.06
N LYS A 237 10.50 13.50 -14.95
CA LYS A 237 11.94 13.73 -14.78
C LYS A 237 12.48 13.09 -13.51
N THR A 238 13.71 12.60 -13.61
CA THR A 238 14.52 12.08 -12.49
C THR A 238 15.90 12.71 -12.51
N ILE A 239 16.37 13.10 -11.34
CA ILE A 239 17.72 13.59 -11.06
C ILE A 239 18.29 12.66 -10.01
N PHE A 240 19.45 12.07 -10.28
CA PHE A 240 20.16 11.24 -9.32
C PHE A 240 21.53 11.82 -9.08
N SER A 241 21.72 12.39 -7.89
CA SER A 241 22.99 12.96 -7.43
C SER A 241 23.74 11.92 -6.62
N THR A 242 24.98 11.67 -7.01
CA THR A 242 25.96 10.88 -6.27
C THR A 242 27.00 11.84 -5.66
N PRO A 243 27.91 11.35 -4.80
CA PRO A 243 29.04 12.16 -4.34
C PRO A 243 29.94 12.70 -5.46
N GLU A 244 29.95 12.03 -6.62
CA GLU A 244 30.90 12.31 -7.71
C GLU A 244 30.24 13.03 -8.89
N GLU A 245 28.97 12.77 -9.16
CA GLU A 245 28.27 13.26 -10.35
C GLU A 245 26.76 13.44 -10.14
N VAL A 246 26.14 14.17 -11.06
CA VAL A 246 24.68 14.35 -11.11
C VAL A 246 24.16 13.86 -12.47
N LEU A 247 23.26 12.91 -12.43
CA LEU A 247 22.67 12.25 -13.60
C LEU A 247 21.22 12.72 -13.80
N TYR A 248 20.84 12.94 -15.06
CA TYR A 248 19.51 13.43 -15.43
C TYR A 248 18.83 12.44 -16.39
N TYR A 249 17.54 12.20 -16.16
CA TYR A 249 16.73 11.28 -16.96
C TYR A 249 15.33 11.85 -17.20
N ASP A 250 14.84 11.75 -18.44
CA ASP A 250 13.44 12.04 -18.80
C ASP A 250 12.54 10.80 -18.59
N LEU A 251 12.70 10.14 -17.44
CA LEU A 251 11.99 8.93 -17.02
C LEU A 251 11.68 8.99 -15.52
N ILE A 252 10.79 8.12 -15.04
CA ILE A 252 10.40 8.01 -13.62
C ILE A 252 10.80 6.63 -13.08
N PRO A 253 11.45 6.53 -11.90
CA PRO A 253 11.77 5.25 -11.27
C PRO A 253 10.51 4.58 -10.72
N LEU A 254 10.61 3.28 -10.43
CA LEU A 254 9.49 2.51 -9.87
C LEU A 254 9.11 2.90 -8.42
N GLY A 255 9.88 3.78 -7.78
CA GLY A 255 9.67 4.18 -6.39
C GLY A 255 9.98 3.08 -5.38
N ILE A 256 10.69 2.02 -5.79
CA ILE A 256 11.10 0.92 -4.91
C ILE A 256 12.55 1.12 -4.53
N ILE A 257 12.83 1.09 -3.23
CA ILE A 257 14.14 1.29 -2.63
C ILE A 257 14.45 0.05 -1.81
N ILE A 258 15.53 -0.62 -2.13
CA ILE A 258 16.03 -1.82 -1.45
C ILE A 258 17.31 -1.43 -0.74
N VAL A 259 17.39 -1.70 0.55
CA VAL A 259 18.56 -1.45 1.39
C VAL A 259 19.03 -2.78 1.94
N ASN A 260 20.13 -3.30 1.39
CA ASN A 260 20.79 -4.49 1.93
C ASN A 260 21.66 -4.13 3.15
N GLY A 261 21.01 -3.63 4.19
CA GLY A 261 21.60 -3.07 5.41
C GLY A 261 20.49 -2.58 6.33
N LYS A 262 20.88 -2.05 7.50
CA LYS A 262 19.96 -1.34 8.41
C LYS A 262 19.78 0.12 7.99
N ILE A 263 18.69 0.73 8.45
CA ILE A 263 18.44 2.17 8.36
C ILE A 263 18.43 2.72 9.79
N ASN A 264 19.49 3.43 10.17
CA ASN A 264 19.66 3.95 11.52
C ASN A 264 18.70 5.11 11.83
N SER A 265 18.31 5.90 10.84
CA SER A 265 17.38 7.01 10.98
C SER A 265 16.59 7.21 9.68
N LEU A 266 15.26 7.09 9.75
CA LEU A 266 14.33 7.36 8.64
C LEU A 266 13.29 8.38 9.07
N GLY A 267 13.10 9.42 8.26
CA GLY A 267 12.04 10.39 8.52
C GLY A 267 11.83 11.42 7.41
N GLY A 268 10.97 12.38 7.70
CA GLY A 268 10.67 13.53 6.85
C GLY A 268 11.64 14.69 7.08
N GLY A 269 11.84 15.49 6.06
CA GLY A 269 12.74 16.63 6.10
C GLY A 269 12.49 17.65 5.01
N VAL A 270 13.43 18.59 4.89
CA VAL A 270 13.43 19.65 3.89
C VAL A 270 14.75 19.68 3.13
N MET A 271 14.73 20.25 1.93
CA MET A 271 15.96 20.60 1.23
C MET A 271 16.49 21.91 1.78
N ASP A 272 17.77 21.91 2.17
CA ASP A 272 18.45 23.13 2.55
C ASP A 272 18.93 23.92 1.31
N PRO A 273 19.39 25.17 1.49
CA PRO A 273 19.93 25.96 0.38
C PRO A 273 21.21 25.38 -0.24
N SER A 274 21.90 24.46 0.44
CA SER A 274 23.09 23.78 -0.10
C SER A 274 22.73 22.60 -1.01
N GLY A 275 21.44 22.22 -1.06
CA GLY A 275 20.94 21.11 -1.85
C GLY A 275 21.00 19.76 -1.13
N GLN A 276 21.23 19.76 0.19
CA GLN A 276 21.17 18.57 1.05
C GLN A 276 19.79 18.43 1.69
N ALA A 277 19.33 17.19 1.86
CA ALA A 277 18.13 16.94 2.63
C ALA A 277 18.50 16.89 4.12
N ILE A 278 17.78 17.66 4.93
CA ILE A 278 17.96 17.71 6.39
C ILE A 278 16.73 17.10 7.04
N LEU A 279 16.94 16.12 7.90
CA LEU A 279 15.89 15.54 8.74
C LEU A 279 15.31 16.62 9.66
N VAL A 280 13.99 16.75 9.69
CA VAL A 280 13.29 17.67 10.60
C VAL A 280 12.52 16.84 11.59
N THR A 281 12.88 16.87 12.88
CA THR A 281 12.21 16.06 13.90
C THR A 281 10.97 16.75 14.46
N GLU A 282 11.06 18.01 14.87
CA GLU A 282 10.01 18.66 15.68
C GLU A 282 8.77 19.14 14.92
N GLU A 283 8.86 19.29 13.59
CA GLU A 283 7.79 19.89 12.79
C GLU A 283 7.07 18.84 11.93
N GLU A 284 5.75 19.01 11.82
CA GLU A 284 4.90 18.17 10.98
C GLU A 284 4.97 18.59 9.50
N ILE A 285 6.12 18.35 8.87
CA ILE A 285 6.35 18.71 7.48
C ILE A 285 5.94 17.55 6.56
N PRO A 286 5.12 17.80 5.52
CA PRO A 286 4.86 16.79 4.50
C PRO A 286 6.12 16.42 3.71
N SER A 287 6.43 15.12 3.67
CA SER A 287 7.63 14.57 3.03
C SER A 287 7.34 13.61 1.88
N ILE A 288 6.08 13.19 1.71
CA ILE A 288 5.64 12.29 0.63
C ILE A 288 4.78 13.07 -0.37
N LEU A 289 5.31 13.25 -1.57
CA LEU A 289 4.67 14.00 -2.65
C LEU A 289 3.33 13.35 -3.03
N LYS A 290 2.33 14.19 -3.30
CA LYS A 290 1.03 13.73 -3.80
C LYS A 290 1.20 12.95 -5.12
N GLY A 291 0.66 11.73 -5.17
CA GLY A 291 0.77 10.83 -6.32
C GLY A 291 2.08 10.04 -6.41
N ALA A 292 3.01 10.19 -5.45
CA ALA A 292 4.18 9.34 -5.35
C ALA A 292 3.84 8.02 -4.65
N SER A 293 4.40 6.92 -5.17
CA SER A 293 4.37 5.60 -4.52
C SER A 293 5.79 5.23 -4.16
N LEU A 294 6.06 5.12 -2.86
CA LEU A 294 7.36 4.73 -2.32
C LEU A 294 7.24 3.41 -1.56
N THR A 295 8.14 2.48 -1.85
CA THR A 295 8.30 1.21 -1.13
C THR A 295 9.75 1.12 -0.66
N ILE A 296 9.98 1.21 0.64
CA ILE A 296 11.30 1.12 1.27
C ILE A 296 11.41 -0.26 1.91
N ILE A 297 12.45 -1.00 1.54
CA ILE A 297 12.67 -2.38 1.98
C ILE A 297 14.08 -2.46 2.55
N SER A 298 14.22 -2.84 3.81
CA SER A 298 15.51 -3.10 4.46
C SER A 298 15.66 -4.58 4.73
N SER A 299 16.86 -5.13 4.52
CA SER A 299 17.19 -6.50 4.93
C SER A 299 17.27 -6.66 6.45
N ASP A 300 17.42 -5.56 7.19
CA ASP A 300 17.63 -5.54 8.63
C ASP A 300 16.63 -4.60 9.33
N LYS A 301 17.07 -3.91 10.39
CA LYS A 301 16.30 -2.97 11.20
C LYS A 301 16.09 -1.62 10.51
N ILE A 302 14.90 -1.05 10.68
CA ILE A 302 14.58 0.33 10.31
C ILE A 302 14.18 1.09 11.58
N THR A 303 14.81 2.25 11.79
CA THR A 303 14.48 3.15 12.91
C THR A 303 13.83 4.42 12.37
N LEU A 304 12.59 4.67 12.78
CA LEU A 304 11.81 5.86 12.46
C LEU A 304 12.11 6.96 13.48
N SER A 305 12.73 8.04 13.03
CA SER A 305 13.22 9.13 13.89
C SER A 305 12.39 10.41 13.76
N SER A 306 11.57 10.54 12.72
CA SER A 306 10.69 11.70 12.51
C SER A 306 9.37 11.33 11.82
N HIS A 307 8.46 12.30 11.76
CA HIS A 307 7.22 12.28 11.00
C HIS A 307 7.41 11.85 9.54
N LEU A 308 6.44 11.11 9.00
CA LEU A 308 6.35 10.71 7.60
C LEU A 308 4.92 11.02 7.13
N ILE A 309 4.74 12.19 6.54
CA ILE A 309 3.42 12.77 6.27
C ILE A 309 3.24 12.98 4.76
N HIS A 310 2.06 12.64 4.24
CA HIS A 310 1.70 12.86 2.84
C HIS A 310 1.31 14.31 2.59
N GLN A 311 1.67 14.82 1.41
CA GLN A 311 1.27 16.15 0.98
C GLN A 311 -0.25 16.26 0.86
N GLY A 312 -0.83 17.28 1.49
CA GLY A 312 -2.27 17.56 1.42
C GLY A 312 -3.12 16.82 2.45
N VAL A 313 -2.50 16.13 3.41
CA VAL A 313 -3.19 15.55 4.58
C VAL A 313 -3.78 16.66 5.43
N LYS A 314 -4.99 16.44 5.91
CA LYS A 314 -5.62 17.25 6.95
C LYS A 314 -5.89 16.39 8.17
N TRP A 315 -5.52 16.87 9.35
CA TRP A 315 -5.84 16.24 10.61
C TRP A 315 -7.15 16.81 11.13
N ILE A 316 -8.15 15.95 11.35
CA ILE A 316 -9.40 16.31 12.01
C ILE A 316 -9.55 15.33 13.18
N ASP A 317 -9.58 15.84 14.41
CA ASP A 317 -9.66 15.05 15.65
C ASP A 317 -8.61 13.91 15.71
N LYS A 318 -7.36 14.22 15.37
CA LYS A 318 -6.22 13.29 15.29
C LYS A 318 -6.34 12.17 14.24
N VAL A 319 -7.39 12.18 13.42
CA VAL A 319 -7.54 11.25 12.30
C VAL A 319 -7.01 11.90 11.01
N PRO A 320 -6.14 11.21 10.25
CA PRO A 320 -5.65 11.74 8.99
C PRO A 320 -6.69 11.59 7.87
N TYR A 321 -7.01 12.70 7.22
CA TYR A 321 -7.86 12.71 6.03
C TYR A 321 -7.02 13.07 4.80
N VAL A 322 -6.93 12.13 3.87
CA VAL A 322 -6.35 12.34 2.54
C VAL A 322 -7.46 12.18 1.52
N LYS A 323 -7.75 13.24 0.76
CA LYS A 323 -8.78 13.20 -0.29
C LYS A 323 -8.36 12.38 -1.52
N ASP A 324 -7.10 12.00 -1.61
CA ASP A 324 -6.51 11.37 -2.80
C ASP A 324 -5.88 10.02 -2.44
N ARG A 325 -6.32 8.94 -3.11
CA ARG A 325 -5.86 7.56 -2.84
C ARG A 325 -4.55 7.20 -3.56
N ASN A 326 -3.95 8.14 -4.27
CA ASN A 326 -2.88 7.88 -5.23
C ASN A 326 -1.47 8.02 -4.66
N SER A 327 -1.29 8.46 -3.41
CA SER A 327 0.01 8.45 -2.74
C SER A 327 0.11 7.27 -1.78
N GLN A 328 1.26 6.59 -1.77
CA GLN A 328 1.49 5.43 -0.91
C GLN A 328 2.92 5.44 -0.38
N LEU A 329 3.07 5.07 0.89
CA LEU A 329 4.34 4.76 1.51
C LEU A 329 4.24 3.37 2.15
N ILE A 330 5.11 2.47 1.74
CA ILE A 330 5.26 1.13 2.31
C ILE A 330 6.68 1.04 2.89
N ILE A 331 6.80 0.59 4.14
CA ILE A 331 8.09 0.37 4.80
C ILE A 331 8.12 -1.08 5.27
N PHE A 332 9.16 -1.81 4.86
CA PHE A 332 9.28 -3.23 5.11
C PHE A 332 10.67 -3.60 5.62
N ALA A 333 10.77 -4.15 6.82
CA ALA A 333 11.95 -4.84 7.33
C ALA A 333 11.83 -6.36 7.15
N THR A 334 12.68 -6.97 6.31
CA THR A 334 12.57 -8.40 5.93
C THR A 334 13.32 -9.36 6.84
N GLY A 335 14.28 -8.87 7.63
CA GLY A 335 15.08 -9.68 8.55
C GLY A 335 15.93 -10.75 7.86
N LYS A 336 16.20 -10.59 6.56
CA LYS A 336 17.02 -11.50 5.77
C LYS A 336 17.82 -10.73 4.74
N ASP A 337 19.11 -11.04 4.68
CA ASP A 337 19.99 -10.59 3.60
C ASP A 337 19.46 -11.07 2.23
N PHE A 338 19.48 -10.18 1.23
CA PHE A 338 18.89 -10.45 -0.08
C PHE A 338 19.73 -11.38 -0.97
N LEU A 339 21.01 -11.57 -0.66
CA LEU A 339 21.95 -12.40 -1.42
C LEU A 339 22.14 -13.76 -0.73
N GLU A 340 22.51 -13.73 0.54
CA GLU A 340 22.95 -14.91 1.29
C GLU A 340 21.80 -15.55 2.08
N ASN A 341 20.62 -14.90 2.15
CA ASN A 341 19.49 -15.30 3.00
C ASN A 341 19.88 -15.48 4.49
N THR A 342 20.94 -14.78 4.94
CA THR A 342 21.36 -14.77 6.33
C THR A 342 20.35 -13.99 7.18
N ALA A 343 20.03 -14.52 8.36
CA ALA A 343 19.04 -13.90 9.25
C ALA A 343 19.57 -12.59 9.85
N ARG A 344 18.71 -11.57 9.89
CA ARG A 344 18.93 -10.24 10.46
C ARG A 344 17.74 -9.85 11.35
N GLU A 345 17.74 -8.68 11.98
CA GLU A 345 16.74 -8.38 13.02
C GLU A 345 15.31 -8.21 12.49
N GLY A 346 15.15 -7.69 11.27
CA GLY A 346 13.84 -7.55 10.61
C GLY A 346 12.82 -6.78 11.46
N LYS A 347 13.26 -5.68 12.06
CA LYS A 347 12.52 -4.91 13.07
C LYS A 347 12.25 -3.48 12.62
N ILE A 348 11.08 -2.95 12.94
CA ILE A 348 10.80 -1.51 12.82
C ILE A 348 10.71 -0.90 14.21
N ILE A 349 11.44 0.19 14.45
CA ILE A 349 11.50 0.88 15.74
C ILE A 349 11.04 2.33 15.56
N ILE A 350 10.21 2.85 16.46
CA ILE A 350 10.10 4.31 16.68
C ILE A 350 11.18 4.69 17.69
N ASP A 351 12.11 5.55 17.25
CA ASP A 351 13.27 5.95 18.03
C ASP A 351 12.87 6.61 19.35
N LYS A 352 13.67 6.48 20.41
CA LYS A 352 13.41 7.10 21.72
C LYS A 352 13.46 8.63 21.68
N ASP A 353 14.23 9.21 20.77
CA ASP A 353 14.47 10.65 20.60
C ASP A 353 13.59 11.25 19.49
N SER A 354 12.75 10.44 18.82
CA SER A 354 11.72 10.94 17.90
C SER A 354 10.70 11.86 18.60
N PRO A 355 9.83 12.56 17.85
CA PRO A 355 8.75 13.37 18.42
C PRO A 355 7.81 12.56 19.32
N GLN A 356 7.26 13.23 20.34
CA GLN A 356 6.35 12.62 21.32
C GLN A 356 5.03 12.14 20.69
N GLU A 357 4.47 12.94 19.78
CA GLU A 357 3.27 12.61 18.99
C GLU A 357 3.66 12.37 17.53
N ILE A 358 4.53 11.38 17.30
CA ILE A 358 5.02 11.07 15.95
C ILE A 358 3.86 10.67 15.02
N LYS A 359 3.89 11.19 13.79
CA LYS A 359 2.85 10.95 12.77
C LYS A 359 3.46 10.21 11.60
N ILE A 360 3.08 8.93 11.47
CA ILE A 360 3.55 8.05 10.41
C ILE A 360 2.37 7.64 9.55
N GLN A 361 2.42 7.99 8.27
CA GLN A 361 1.42 7.61 7.27
C GLN A 361 2.03 6.62 6.28
N ALA A 362 2.20 5.39 6.75
CA ALA A 362 2.80 4.31 5.98
C ALA A 362 2.13 2.97 6.31
N SER A 363 2.20 2.04 5.38
CA SER A 363 2.03 0.62 5.68
C SER A 363 3.36 0.11 6.24
N LEU A 364 3.37 -0.33 7.50
CA LEU A 364 4.56 -0.85 8.16
C LEU A 364 4.49 -2.38 8.24
N THR A 365 5.50 -3.07 7.72
CA THR A 365 5.63 -4.52 7.81
C THR A 365 6.97 -4.90 8.40
N ALA A 366 6.98 -5.74 9.43
CA ALA A 366 8.19 -6.30 10.03
C ALA A 366 7.98 -7.81 10.23
N THR A 367 8.95 -8.61 9.83
CA THR A 367 8.79 -10.08 9.69
C THR A 367 9.22 -10.87 10.92
N ASP A 368 10.24 -10.42 11.66
CA ASP A 368 10.79 -11.18 12.79
C ASP A 368 10.47 -10.49 14.13
N LYS A 369 11.35 -9.63 14.65
CA LYS A 369 11.15 -8.96 15.96
C LYS A 369 10.01 -7.93 15.98
N GLY A 370 9.32 -7.74 14.85
CA GLY A 370 8.10 -6.94 14.76
C GLY A 370 8.33 -5.44 14.88
N PHE A 371 7.37 -4.77 15.50
CA PHE A 371 7.34 -3.31 15.68
C PHE A 371 7.47 -2.96 17.17
N SER A 372 8.29 -1.95 17.51
CA SER A 372 8.40 -1.44 18.87
C SER A 372 8.50 0.07 18.94
N VAL A 373 7.95 0.66 20.01
CA VAL A 373 8.11 2.07 20.33
C VAL A 373 9.06 2.19 21.51
N GLU A 374 10.15 2.94 21.34
CA GLU A 374 11.11 3.22 22.39
C GLU A 374 10.85 4.61 23.00
N GLY A 375 11.16 4.79 24.29
CA GLY A 375 10.92 6.05 25.01
C GLY A 375 9.68 6.01 25.91
N LYS A 376 9.78 6.66 27.07
CA LYS A 376 8.75 6.58 28.12
C LYS A 376 7.54 7.44 27.75
N GLY A 377 6.38 6.81 27.62
CA GLY A 377 5.10 7.51 27.41
C GLY A 377 4.87 7.97 25.97
N LYS A 378 5.68 7.54 25.00
CA LYS A 378 5.44 7.78 23.57
C LYS A 378 4.18 7.08 23.10
N THR A 379 3.45 7.72 22.20
CA THR A 379 2.16 7.28 21.66
C THR A 379 2.12 7.40 20.16
#